data_AF-A0A2T0ZXS6-F1
#
_entry.id   AF-A0A2T0ZXS6-F1
#
_cell.length_a   1.000
_cell.length_b   1.000
_cell.length_c   1.000
_cell.angle_alpha   90.00
_cell.angle_beta   90.00
_cell.angle_gamma   90.00
#
_symmetry.space_group_name_H-M   'P 1'
#
loop_
_entity.id
_entity.type
_entity.pdbx_description
1 polymer ?
#
loop_
_entity_poly.entity_id
_entity_poly.type
_entity_poly.pdbx_seq_one_letter_code
_entity_poly.pdbx_strand_id
1 'polypeptide(L)'
;MSEFERAIRMARLVNLALARTDRFGAIIAIIGTTLSFAAPLWIFVIAVTMVVIGFFVVHAAASGAVAKRAHTNAMPVGSASAAYLFSYYLGSSVFGTTAGTAWHAGGWNGVAWMNLALLVVCLSIAILIRIRAREPAQLVP
;
A
#
# COMPACT_ATOMS: atom_id res chain seq x y z
N MET A 1 12.95 18.36 -27.99
CA MET A 1 12.87 17.71 -26.67
C MET A 1 14.11 16.86 -26.50
N SER A 2 14.98 17.20 -25.55
CA SER A 2 16.25 16.50 -25.35
C SER A 2 16.02 15.13 -24.68
N GLU A 3 16.93 14.17 -24.86
CA GLU A 3 16.88 12.85 -24.18
C GLU A 3 16.74 12.99 -22.65
N PHE A 4 17.32 14.05 -22.09
CA PHE A 4 17.25 14.39 -20.67
C PHE A 4 15.81 14.71 -20.21
N GLU A 5 15.05 15.49 -20.99
CA GLU A 5 13.65 15.80 -20.69
C GLU A 5 12.76 14.55 -20.78
N ARG A 6 13.05 13.64 -21.73
CA ARG A 6 12.38 12.34 -21.83
C ARG A 6 12.61 11.51 -20.57
N ALA A 7 13.85 11.41 -20.10
CA ALA A 7 14.21 10.65 -18.92
C ALA A 7 13.50 11.16 -17.64
N ILE A 8 13.46 12.49 -17.44
CA ILE A 8 12.76 13.10 -16.31
C ILE A 8 11.25 12.86 -16.39
N ARG A 9 10.66 13.01 -17.58
CA ARG A 9 9.23 12.79 -17.80
C ARG A 9 8.85 11.34 -17.51
N MET A 10 9.64 10.38 -17.97
CA MET A 10 9.43 8.95 -17.72
C MET A 10 9.56 8.61 -16.23
N ALA A 11 10.58 9.14 -15.55
CA ALA A 11 10.75 8.92 -14.11
C ALA A 11 9.53 9.42 -13.31
N ARG A 12 8.97 10.58 -13.68
CA ARG A 12 7.76 11.17 -13.09
C ARG A 12 6.50 10.36 -13.40
N LEU A 13 6.32 9.92 -14.64
CA LEU A 13 5.17 9.10 -15.05
C LEU A 13 5.15 7.77 -14.30
N VAL A 14 6.29 7.10 -14.17
CA VAL A 14 6.41 5.85 -13.42
C VAL A 14 6.13 6.07 -11.92
N ASN A 15 6.60 7.17 -11.32
CA ASN A 15 6.28 7.49 -9.92
C ASN A 15 4.78 7.75 -9.70
N LEU A 16 4.13 8.42 -10.65
CA LEU A 16 2.70 8.66 -10.61
C LEU A 16 1.89 7.37 -10.82
N ALA A 17 2.38 6.45 -11.66
CA ALA A 17 1.76 5.16 -11.86
C ALA A 17 1.82 4.31 -10.59
N LEU A 18 3.00 4.17 -9.97
CA LEU A 18 3.17 3.44 -8.71
C LEU A 18 2.26 4.00 -7.59
N ALA A 19 2.19 5.33 -7.49
CA ALA A 19 1.33 6.03 -6.53
C ALA A 19 -0.15 6.11 -6.93
N ARG A 20 -0.56 5.54 -8.07
CA ARG A 20 -1.98 5.35 -8.43
C ARG A 20 -2.38 3.90 -8.16
N THR A 21 -1.48 2.97 -8.44
CA THR A 21 -1.66 1.54 -8.23
C THR A 21 -1.80 1.19 -6.74
N ASP A 22 -1.02 1.81 -5.86
CA ASP A 22 -1.13 1.65 -4.40
C ASP A 22 -2.55 1.98 -3.88
N ARG A 23 -3.12 3.12 -4.27
CA ARG A 23 -4.44 3.57 -3.84
C ARG A 23 -5.54 2.72 -4.42
N PHE A 24 -5.37 2.29 -5.67
CA PHE A 24 -6.31 1.39 -6.31
C PHE A 24 -6.37 0.04 -5.58
N GLY A 25 -5.21 -0.55 -5.27
CA GLY A 25 -5.13 -1.79 -4.48
C GLY A 25 -5.74 -1.62 -3.08
N ALA A 26 -5.45 -0.51 -2.40
CA ALA A 26 -6.03 -0.23 -1.09
C ALA A 26 -7.56 -0.09 -1.14
N ILE A 27 -8.11 0.60 -2.15
CA ILE A 27 -9.56 0.75 -2.33
C ILE A 27 -10.22 -0.62 -2.60
N ILE A 28 -9.63 -1.46 -3.46
CA ILE A 28 -10.12 -2.82 -3.69
C ILE A 28 -10.15 -3.62 -2.38
N ALA A 29 -9.07 -3.55 -1.59
CA ALA A 29 -9.01 -4.24 -0.31
C ALA A 29 -10.03 -3.69 0.70
N ILE A 30 -10.29 -2.38 0.72
CA ILE A 30 -11.33 -1.79 1.57
C ILE A 30 -12.71 -2.30 1.15
N ILE A 31 -13.03 -2.26 -0.14
CA ILE A 31 -14.31 -2.78 -0.65
C ILE A 31 -14.46 -4.26 -0.32
N GLY A 32 -13.42 -5.06 -0.54
CA GLY A 32 -13.40 -6.48 -0.19
C GLY A 32 -13.64 -6.70 1.30
N THR A 33 -12.97 -5.93 2.17
CA THR A 33 -13.16 -6.07 3.62
C THR A 33 -14.56 -5.67 4.05
N THR A 34 -15.13 -4.60 3.49
CA THR A 34 -16.52 -4.20 3.76
C THR A 34 -17.53 -5.25 3.28
N LEU A 35 -17.31 -5.86 2.11
CA LEU A 35 -18.17 -6.93 1.61
C LEU A 35 -18.08 -8.20 2.48
N SER A 36 -16.99 -8.41 3.22
CA SER A 36 -16.83 -9.58 4.09
C SER A 36 -17.81 -9.60 5.27
N PHE A 37 -18.49 -8.49 5.57
CA PHE A 37 -19.58 -8.45 6.54
C PHE A 37 -20.91 -9.02 6.01
N ALA A 38 -21.01 -9.29 4.71
CA ALA A 38 -22.22 -9.85 4.12
C ALA A 38 -22.44 -11.30 4.58
N ALA A 39 -23.68 -11.65 4.91
CA ALA A 39 -24.05 -13.00 5.33
C ALA A 39 -23.89 -14.10 4.26
N PRO A 40 -24.14 -13.84 2.95
CA PRO A 40 -24.03 -14.89 1.94
C PRO A 40 -22.57 -15.32 1.72
N LEU A 41 -22.29 -16.63 1.85
CA LEU A 41 -20.95 -17.20 1.72
C LEU A 41 -20.26 -16.87 0.39
N TRP A 42 -21.01 -16.83 -0.71
CA TRP A 42 -20.43 -16.49 -2.02
C TRP A 42 -19.91 -15.05 -2.08
N ILE A 43 -20.58 -14.10 -1.41
CA ILE A 43 -20.10 -12.72 -1.28
C ILE A 43 -18.83 -12.69 -0.44
N PHE A 44 -18.79 -13.47 0.65
CA PHE A 44 -17.60 -13.58 1.51
C PHE A 44 -16.37 -14.09 0.74
N VAL A 45 -16.53 -15.09 -0.12
CA VAL A 45 -15.42 -15.61 -0.95
C VAL A 45 -14.91 -14.56 -1.93
N ILE A 46 -15.82 -13.84 -2.59
CA ILE A 46 -15.45 -12.70 -3.47
C ILE A 46 -14.74 -11.61 -2.67
N ALA A 47 -15.27 -11.28 -1.49
CA ALA A 47 -14.73 -10.28 -0.58
C ALA A 47 -13.27 -10.58 -0.19
N VAL A 48 -12.99 -11.78 0.30
CA VAL A 48 -11.63 -12.20 0.67
C VAL A 48 -10.70 -12.21 -0.55
N THR A 49 -11.21 -12.63 -1.72
CA THR A 49 -10.44 -12.59 -2.98
C THR A 49 -10.04 -11.17 -3.35
N MET A 50 -10.95 -10.20 -3.21
CA MET A 50 -10.66 -8.78 -3.42
C MET A 50 -9.60 -8.26 -2.43
N VAL A 51 -9.69 -8.65 -1.15
CA VAL A 51 -8.66 -8.28 -0.15
C VAL A 51 -7.28 -8.79 -0.58
N VAL A 52 -7.17 -10.04 -1.01
CA VAL A 52 -5.91 -10.63 -1.47
C VAL A 52 -5.37 -9.90 -2.70
N ILE A 53 -6.21 -9.65 -3.71
CA ILE A 53 -5.83 -8.90 -4.91
C ILE A 53 -5.32 -7.50 -4.52
N GLY A 54 -6.08 -6.78 -3.70
CA GLY A 54 -5.72 -5.44 -3.25
C GLY A 54 -4.39 -5.42 -2.50
N PHE A 55 -4.18 -6.37 -1.58
CA PHE A 55 -2.92 -6.54 -0.86
C PHE A 55 -1.74 -6.75 -1.80
N PHE A 56 -1.82 -7.68 -2.75
CA PHE A 56 -0.70 -7.95 -3.68
C PHE A 56 -0.41 -6.77 -4.60
N VAL A 57 -1.45 -6.04 -5.04
CA VAL A 57 -1.29 -4.80 -5.81
C VAL A 57 -0.51 -3.74 -5.01
N VAL A 58 -0.89 -3.51 -3.75
CA VAL A 58 -0.18 -2.57 -2.86
C VAL A 58 1.24 -3.04 -2.56
N HIS A 59 1.41 -4.33 -2.24
CA HIS A 59 2.69 -4.94 -1.89
C HIS A 59 3.69 -4.82 -3.05
N ALA A 60 3.30 -5.20 -4.26
CA ALA A 60 4.14 -5.08 -5.45
C ALA A 60 4.50 -3.62 -5.75
N ALA A 61 3.53 -2.70 -5.65
CA ALA A 61 3.78 -1.27 -5.86
C ALA A 61 4.75 -0.69 -4.82
N ALA A 62 4.58 -1.05 -3.54
CA ALA A 62 5.43 -0.57 -2.45
C ALA A 62 6.86 -1.12 -2.57
N SER A 63 7.01 -2.42 -2.80
CA SER A 63 8.31 -3.07 -3.01
C SER A 63 9.07 -2.45 -4.19
N GLY A 64 8.38 -2.27 -5.33
CA GLY A 64 8.95 -1.60 -6.50
C GLY A 64 9.30 -0.14 -6.25
N ALA A 65 8.48 0.59 -5.49
CA ALA A 65 8.73 2.00 -5.16
C ALA A 65 9.97 2.17 -4.26
N VAL A 66 10.19 1.28 -3.28
CA VAL A 66 11.37 1.33 -2.41
C VAL A 66 12.65 1.10 -3.21
N ALA A 67 12.70 0.04 -4.02
CA ALA A 67 13.85 -0.26 -4.86
C ALA A 67 14.16 0.88 -5.85
N LYS A 68 13.12 1.43 -6.49
CA LYS A 68 13.27 2.56 -7.41
C LYS A 68 13.81 3.80 -6.71
N ARG A 69 13.26 4.17 -5.54
CA ARG A 69 13.72 5.35 -4.78
C ARG A 69 15.17 5.23 -4.37
N ALA A 70 15.60 4.04 -3.93
CA ALA A 70 17.00 3.78 -3.62
C ALA A 70 17.89 3.99 -4.85
N HIS A 71 17.51 3.40 -5.99
CA HIS A 71 18.25 3.55 -7.24
C HIS A 71 18.31 5.01 -7.72
N THR A 72 17.21 5.76 -7.66
CA THR A 72 17.18 7.18 -8.08
C THR A 72 18.04 8.07 -7.19
N ASN A 73 18.18 7.75 -5.89
CA ASN A 73 18.98 8.53 -4.94
C ASN A 73 20.41 8.01 -4.78
N ALA A 74 20.89 7.14 -5.69
CA ALA A 74 22.21 6.51 -5.61
C ALA A 74 22.47 5.78 -4.27
N MET A 75 21.43 5.23 -3.65
CA MET A 75 21.50 4.42 -2.43
C MET A 75 21.54 2.93 -2.76
N PRO A 76 22.10 2.07 -1.88
CA PRO A 76 22.10 0.63 -2.09
C PRO A 76 20.68 0.07 -2.11
N VAL A 77 20.28 -0.56 -3.22
CA VAL A 77 18.93 -1.15 -3.38
C VAL A 77 18.71 -2.28 -2.38
N GLY A 78 19.76 -3.08 -2.09
CA GLY A 78 19.67 -4.20 -1.15
C GLY A 78 19.30 -3.78 0.27
N SER A 79 19.89 -2.72 0.81
CA SER A 79 19.56 -2.24 2.16
C SER A 79 18.15 -1.65 2.23
N ALA A 80 17.70 -0.97 1.17
CA ALA A 80 16.34 -0.45 1.10
C ALA A 80 15.30 -1.56 1.02
N SER A 81 15.52 -2.58 0.19
CA SER A 81 14.66 -3.77 0.11
C SER A 81 14.64 -4.55 1.43
N ALA A 82 15.78 -4.68 2.12
CA ALA A 82 15.86 -5.31 3.43
C ALA A 82 15.04 -4.53 4.48
N ALA A 83 15.11 -3.20 4.49
CA ALA A 83 14.29 -2.36 5.37
C ALA A 83 12.78 -2.51 5.09
N TYR A 84 12.39 -2.62 3.81
CA TYR A 84 11.01 -2.92 3.42
C TYR A 84 10.56 -4.28 3.96
N LEU A 85 11.35 -5.34 3.72
CA LEU A 85 11.02 -6.69 4.19
C LEU A 85 10.99 -6.78 5.71
N PHE A 86 11.94 -6.16 6.40
CA PHE A 86 11.93 -6.06 7.86
C PHE A 86 10.65 -5.40 8.35
N SER A 87 10.25 -4.27 7.76
CA SER A 87 9.02 -3.56 8.12
C SER A 87 7.77 -4.39 7.81
N TYR A 88 7.76 -5.09 6.68
CA TYR A 88 6.68 -5.99 6.27
C TYR A 88 6.50 -7.13 7.27
N TYR A 89 7.59 -7.82 7.63
CA TYR A 89 7.54 -8.91 8.59
C TYR A 89 7.23 -8.42 10.00
N LEU A 90 7.80 -7.29 10.44
CA LEU A 90 7.49 -6.68 11.73
C LEU A 90 6.00 -6.34 11.85
N GLY A 91 5.43 -5.68 10.85
CA GLY A 91 4.00 -5.38 10.80
C GLY A 91 3.15 -6.65 10.79
N SER A 92 3.54 -7.64 9.97
CA SER A 92 2.85 -8.94 9.92
C SER A 92 2.89 -9.68 11.25
N SER A 93 4.00 -9.62 12.01
CA SER A 93 4.07 -10.20 13.35
C SER A 93 3.16 -9.47 14.33
N VAL A 94 3.26 -8.14 14.41
CA VAL A 94 2.46 -7.34 15.36
C VAL A 94 0.96 -7.49 15.08
N PHE A 95 0.55 -7.26 13.84
CA PHE A 95 -0.85 -7.30 13.46
C PHE A 95 -1.37 -8.72 13.23
N GLY A 96 -0.53 -9.68 12.89
CA GLY A 96 -0.91 -11.10 12.86
C GLY A 96 -1.25 -11.60 14.26
N THR A 97 -0.44 -11.27 15.27
CA THR A 97 -0.76 -11.59 16.67
C THR A 97 -2.00 -10.84 17.16
N THR A 98 -2.13 -9.56 16.83
CA THR A 98 -3.29 -8.74 17.21
C THR A 98 -4.58 -9.19 16.52
N ALA A 99 -4.49 -9.77 15.32
CA ALA A 99 -5.65 -10.37 14.65
C ALA A 99 -6.21 -11.56 15.44
N GLY A 100 -5.36 -12.34 16.12
CA GLY A 100 -5.79 -13.42 17.00
C GLY A 100 -6.59 -12.91 18.20
N THR A 101 -6.16 -11.81 18.83
CA THR A 101 -6.94 -11.18 19.90
C THR A 101 -8.24 -10.56 19.39
N ALA A 102 -8.21 -9.91 18.22
CA ALA A 102 -9.42 -9.38 17.57
C ALA A 102 -10.43 -10.50 17.23
N TRP A 103 -9.95 -11.66 16.79
CA TRP A 103 -10.77 -12.85 16.56
C TRP A 103 -11.41 -13.36 17.85
N HIS A 104 -10.66 -13.46 18.95
CA HIS A 104 -11.23 -13.88 20.24
C HIS A 104 -12.29 -12.90 20.77
N ALA A 105 -12.13 -11.59 20.52
CA ALA A 105 -13.05 -10.58 21.00
C ALA A 105 -14.34 -10.46 20.17
N GLY A 106 -14.28 -10.67 18.85
CA GLY A 106 -15.41 -10.38 17.96
C GLY A 106 -15.52 -11.28 16.73
N GLY A 107 -14.83 -12.41 16.71
CA GLY A 107 -14.76 -13.33 15.57
C GLY A 107 -14.23 -12.63 14.31
N TRP A 108 -14.83 -12.98 13.17
CA TRP A 108 -14.48 -12.36 11.88
C TRP A 108 -14.67 -10.84 11.89
N ASN A 109 -15.74 -10.34 12.51
CA ASN A 109 -16.03 -8.91 12.53
C ASN A 109 -14.91 -8.12 13.22
N GLY A 110 -14.35 -8.66 14.30
CA GLY A 110 -13.19 -8.05 14.97
C GLY A 110 -11.98 -7.93 14.04
N VAL A 111 -11.67 -9.00 13.31
CA VAL A 111 -10.56 -9.01 12.34
C VAL A 111 -10.82 -8.08 11.16
N ALA A 112 -12.04 -8.05 10.63
CA ALA A 112 -12.43 -7.20 9.51
C ALA A 112 -12.34 -5.71 9.87
N TRP A 113 -12.79 -5.31 11.08
CA TRP A 113 -12.64 -3.93 11.55
C TRP A 113 -11.20 -3.53 11.75
N MET A 114 -10.38 -4.41 12.33
CA MET A 114 -8.95 -4.19 12.45
C MET A 114 -8.30 -4.00 11.08
N ASN A 115 -8.61 -4.86 10.11
CA ASN A 115 -8.09 -4.75 8.75
C ASN A 115 -8.52 -3.46 8.06
N LEU A 116 -9.80 -3.06 8.20
CA LEU A 116 -10.29 -1.77 7.69
C LEU A 116 -9.51 -0.59 8.28
N ALA A 117 -9.28 -0.59 9.59
CA ALA A 117 -8.52 0.47 10.24
C ALA A 117 -7.09 0.58 9.68
N LEU A 118 -6.40 -0.56 9.49
CA LEU A 118 -5.07 -0.59 8.89
C LEU A 118 -5.06 -0.13 7.43
N LEU A 119 -6.05 -0.52 6.64
CA LEU A 119 -6.20 -0.08 5.24
C LEU A 119 -6.46 1.44 5.15
N VAL A 120 -7.26 1.99 6.06
CA VAL A 120 -7.47 3.45 6.16
C VAL A 120 -6.16 4.16 6.49
N VAL A 121 -5.41 3.69 7.49
CA VAL A 121 -4.09 4.25 7.84
C VAL A 121 -3.13 4.17 6.64
N CYS A 122 -3.08 3.03 5.94
CA CYS A 122 -2.27 2.86 4.74
C CYS A 122 -2.64 3.89 3.65
N LEU A 123 -3.93 4.05 3.37
CA LEU A 123 -4.44 5.00 2.38
C LEU A 123 -4.14 6.45 2.77
N SER A 124 -4.32 6.80 4.05
CA SER A 124 -3.99 8.13 4.58
C SER A 124 -2.50 8.45 4.42
N ILE A 125 -1.61 7.52 4.79
CA ILE A 125 -0.16 7.69 4.61
C ILE A 125 0.19 7.86 3.13
N ALA A 126 -0.38 7.05 2.24
CA ALA A 126 -0.16 7.14 0.79
C ALA A 126 -0.59 8.52 0.23
N ILE A 127 -1.73 9.04 0.69
CA ILE A 127 -2.22 10.37 0.32
C ILE A 127 -1.29 11.47 0.86
N LEU A 128 -0.90 11.41 2.13
CA LEU A 128 -0.02 12.40 2.79
C LEU A 128 1.34 12.49 2.10
N ILE A 129 1.95 11.35 1.78
CA ILE A 129 3.22 11.31 1.02
C ILE A 129 3.05 12.01 -0.33
N ARG A 130 1.91 11.81 -1.00
CA ARG A 130 1.64 12.44 -2.29
C ARG A 130 1.44 13.95 -2.19
N ILE A 131 0.79 14.43 -1.13
CA ILE A 131 0.57 15.86 -0.90
C ILE A 131 1.92 16.55 -0.69
N ARG A 132 2.76 16.02 0.21
CA ARG A 132 4.10 16.57 0.48
C ARG A 132 5.02 16.54 -0.74
N ALA A 133 4.89 15.53 -1.59
CA ALA A 133 5.65 15.45 -2.84
C ALA A 133 5.26 16.51 -3.89
N ARG A 134 4.16 17.25 -3.69
CA ARG A 134 3.73 18.35 -4.58
C ARG A 134 4.24 19.74 -4.14
N GLU A 135 4.54 19.94 -2.87
CA GLU A 135 4.99 21.23 -2.32
C GLU A 135 6.34 21.77 -2.85
N PRO A 136 7.35 20.99 -3.29
CA PRO A 136 8.64 21.57 -3.70
C PRO A 136 8.62 22.30 -5.06
N ALA A 137 7.50 22.34 -5.79
CA ALA A 137 7.43 23.00 -7.10
C ALA A 137 7.00 24.48 -7.07
N GLN A 138 6.69 25.05 -5.90
CA GLN A 138 6.20 26.44 -5.77
C GLN A 138 7.17 27.40 -5.06
N LEU A 139 8.37 26.95 -4.67
CA LEU A 139 9.33 27.74 -3.88
C LEU A 139 10.67 27.98 -4.60
N VAL A 140 10.63 28.28 -5.90
CA VAL A 140 11.78 28.91 -6.59
C VAL A 140 11.27 30.20 -7.24
N PRO A 141 11.56 31.38 -6.66
CA PRO A 141 11.31 32.67 -7.32
C PRO A 141 12.21 32.89 -8.55
#